data_AF-A0A392PQ90-F1
#
_entry.id   AF-A0A392PQ90-F1
#
_cell.length_a   1.000
_cell.length_b   1.000
_cell.length_c   1.000
_cell.angle_alpha   90.00
_cell.angle_beta   90.00
_cell.angle_gamma   90.00
#
_symmetry.space_group_name_H-M   'P 1'
#
loop_
_entity.id
_entity.type
_entity.pdbx_description
1 polymer ?
#
loop_
_entity_poly.entity_id
_entity_poly.type
_entity_poly.pdbx_seq_one_letter_code
_entity_poly.pdbx_strand_id
1 'polypeptide(L)'
;MFPCIIARGSTNEVISNGINGTRNGALQLMQAELHVLSPLVPVREVNFLRFCKQHAEGVWAVVDVSIDSIRETSGATSFMNCRKLPSGCVVQDMPNGYSKVIN
;
A
#
# COMPACT_ATOMS: atom_id res chain seq x y z
N MET A 1 -0.38 1.82 14.37
CA MET A 1 0.28 2.20 13.10
C MET A 1 1.60 2.86 13.48
N PHE A 2 2.75 2.32 13.07
CA PHE A 2 4.06 2.87 13.46
C PHE A 2 4.33 4.16 12.66
N PRO A 3 4.28 5.35 13.29
CA PRO A 3 4.23 6.63 12.56
C PRO A 3 5.56 7.07 11.94
N CYS A 4 6.61 6.23 11.94
CA CYS A 4 7.95 6.64 11.52
C CYS A 4 8.65 5.62 10.62
N ILE A 5 7.93 4.63 10.10
CA ILE A 5 8.56 3.61 9.25
C ILE A 5 8.65 4.05 7.80
N ILE A 6 7.69 4.82 7.27
CA ILE A 6 7.72 5.22 5.86
C ILE A 6 8.45 6.56 5.72
N ALA A 7 9.63 6.54 5.09
CA ALA A 7 10.40 7.74 4.79
C ALA A 7 9.93 8.41 3.49
N ARG A 8 9.55 7.59 2.50
CA ARG A 8 9.03 8.05 1.20
C ARG A 8 8.00 7.07 0.68
N GLY A 9 7.01 7.58 -0.04
CA GLY A 9 6.06 6.77 -0.79
C GLY A 9 5.69 7.45 -2.10
N SER A 10 5.61 6.69 -3.19
CA SER A 10 5.23 7.17 -4.52
C SER A 10 4.32 6.16 -5.22
N THR A 11 3.45 6.68 -6.09
CA THR A 11 2.76 5.88 -7.09
C THR A 11 3.64 5.81 -8.33
N ASN A 12 4.18 4.63 -8.63
CA ASN A 12 5.01 4.42 -9.81
C ASN A 12 4.14 4.27 -11.06
N GLU A 13 3.01 3.58 -10.94
CA GLU A 13 2.09 3.37 -12.04
C GLU A 13 0.64 3.34 -11.57
N VAL A 14 -0.26 3.88 -12.38
CA VAL A 14 -1.71 3.74 -12.20
C VAL A 14 -2.23 2.71 -13.20
N ILE A 15 -2.46 1.50 -12.74
CA ILE A 15 -2.94 0.37 -13.56
C ILE A 15 -4.44 0.52 -13.85
N SER A 16 -5.21 0.98 -12.86
CA SER A 16 -6.63 1.29 -12.99
C SER A 16 -6.98 2.51 -12.14
N ASN A 17 -7.70 3.47 -12.71
CA ASN A 17 -8.17 4.66 -11.99
C ASN A 17 -9.44 4.41 -11.17
N GLY A 18 -10.11 3.27 -11.37
CA GLY A 18 -11.44 2.98 -10.80
C GLY A 18 -12.58 3.34 -11.77
N ILE A 19 -13.82 3.24 -11.28
CA ILE A 19 -15.04 3.44 -12.08
C ILE A 19 -15.72 4.78 -11.78
N ASN A 20 -16.33 5.37 -12.81
CA ASN A 20 -17.19 6.57 -12.70
C ASN A 20 -16.54 7.75 -11.95
N GLY A 21 -15.24 7.95 -12.13
CA GLY A 21 -14.47 9.02 -11.43
C GLY A 21 -14.22 8.77 -9.94
N THR A 22 -14.68 7.63 -9.40
CA THR A 22 -14.40 7.21 -8.03
C THR A 22 -13.16 6.30 -7.99
N ARG A 23 -12.62 6.06 -6.79
CA ARG A 23 -11.52 5.10 -6.58
C ARG A 23 -12.00 3.63 -6.48
N ASN A 24 -13.27 3.34 -6.74
CA ASN A 24 -13.79 1.98 -6.64
C ASN A 24 -13.20 1.11 -7.76
N GLY A 25 -12.42 0.09 -7.40
CA GLY A 25 -11.67 -0.73 -8.33
C GLY A 25 -10.35 -0.10 -8.81
N ALA A 26 -9.89 0.98 -8.16
CA ALA A 26 -8.59 1.56 -8.50
C ALA A 26 -7.46 0.62 -8.08
N LEU A 27 -6.45 0.50 -8.93
CA LEU A 27 -5.28 -0.36 -8.73
C LEU A 27 -4.03 0.43 -9.10
N GLN A 28 -3.07 0.50 -8.18
CA GLN A 28 -1.85 1.28 -8.33
C GLN A 28 -0.63 0.45 -7.95
N LEU A 29 0.44 0.59 -8.71
CA LEU A 29 1.77 0.13 -8.31
C LEU A 29 2.43 1.21 -7.46
N MET A 30 2.70 0.87 -6.21
CA MET A 30 3.30 1.75 -5.21
C MET A 30 4.72 1.32 -4.91
N GLN A 31 5.57 2.30 -4.61
CA GLN A 31 6.89 2.11 -4.02
C GLN A 31 6.94 2.85 -2.69
N ALA A 32 7.58 2.26 -1.69
CA ALA A 32 7.83 2.92 -0.42
C ALA A 32 9.25 2.61 0.09
N GLU A 33 9.86 3.63 0.68
CA GLU A 33 11.11 3.52 1.42
C GLU A 33 10.79 3.41 2.90
N LEU A 34 11.27 2.35 3.52
CA LEU A 34 11.06 2.03 4.93
C LEU A 34 12.33 2.30 5.74
N HIS A 35 12.24 3.22 6.70
CA HIS A 35 13.27 3.49 7.71
C HIS A 35 12.92 2.78 9.02
N VAL A 36 13.91 2.12 9.59
CA VAL A 36 13.90 1.79 11.01
C VAL A 36 14.67 2.88 11.72
N LEU A 37 14.24 3.28 12.92
CA LEU A 37 14.94 4.30 13.73
C LEU A 37 16.23 3.74 14.35
N SER A 38 17.11 3.18 13.50
CA SER A 38 18.43 2.68 13.87
C SER A 38 19.41 3.01 12.74
N PRO A 39 20.53 3.70 13.02
CA PRO A 39 21.53 4.05 12.01
C PRO A 39 22.26 2.83 11.43
N LEU A 40 22.12 1.66 12.08
CA LEU A 40 22.72 0.40 11.63
C LEU A 40 21.82 -0.37 10.65
N VAL A 41 20.56 0.07 10.46
CA VAL A 41 19.62 -0.58 9.55
C VAL A 41 19.45 0.30 8.31
N PRO A 42 19.88 -0.16 7.12
CA PRO A 42 19.70 0.60 5.91
C PRO A 42 18.23 0.72 5.55
N VAL A 43 17.92 1.75 4.77
CA VAL A 43 16.62 1.98 4.15
C VAL A 43 16.24 0.76 3.31
N ARG A 44 15.00 0.29 3.44
CA ARG A 44 14.47 -0.81 2.64
C ARG A 44 13.44 -0.30 1.68
N GLU A 45 13.61 -0.61 0.40
CA GLU A 45 12.59 -0.33 -0.60
C GLU A 45 11.63 -1.52 -0.70
N VAL A 46 10.34 -1.22 -0.77
CA VAL A 46 9.29 -2.22 -1.05
C VAL A 46 8.41 -1.74 -2.19
N ASN A 47 8.05 -2.67 -3.08
CA ASN A 47 7.11 -2.44 -4.17
C ASN A 47 5.85 -3.27 -3.90
N PHE A 48 4.67 -2.65 -3.99
CA PHE A 48 3.41 -3.32 -3.70
C PHE A 48 2.26 -2.77 -4.55
N LEU A 49 1.25 -3.59 -4.77
CA LEU A 49 0.00 -3.16 -5.36
C LEU A 49 -0.92 -2.63 -4.27
N ARG A 50 -1.50 -1.45 -4.51
CA ARG A 50 -2.58 -0.88 -3.70
C ARG A 50 -3.89 -0.97 -4.46
N PHE A 51 -4.87 -1.65 -3.88
CA PHE A 51 -6.22 -1.78 -4.42
C PHE A 51 -7.22 -1.06 -3.52
N CYS A 52 -8.12 -0.29 -4.13
CA CYS A 52 -9.20 0.41 -3.45
C CYS A 52 -10.56 -0.14 -3.89
N LYS A 53 -11.43 -0.45 -2.92
CA LYS A 53 -12.79 -0.93 -3.18
C LYS A 53 -13.78 -0.20 -2.31
N GLN A 54 -14.87 0.28 -2.91
CA GLN A 54 -16.04 0.65 -2.13
C GLN A 54 -16.80 -0.63 -1.80
N HIS A 55 -16.76 -1.05 -0.55
CA HIS A 55 -17.42 -2.28 -0.10
C HIS A 55 -18.92 -2.05 0.13
N ALA A 56 -19.27 -0.86 0.65
CA ALA A 56 -20.63 -0.37 0.81
C ALA A 56 -20.64 1.15 0.72
N GLU A 57 -21.83 1.77 0.72
CA GLU A 57 -21.94 3.22 0.83
C GLU A 57 -21.22 3.72 2.10
N GLY A 58 -20.35 4.73 1.94
CA GLY A 58 -19.52 5.26 3.03
C GLY A 58 -18.46 4.29 3.58
N VAL A 59 -18.24 3.11 2.98
CA VAL A 59 -17.27 2.11 3.46
C VAL A 59 -16.28 1.73 2.36
N TRP A 60 -15.01 2.01 2.61
CA TRP A 60 -13.90 1.79 1.68
C TRP A 60 -12.87 0.84 2.25
N ALA A 61 -12.45 -0.14 1.46
CA ALA A 61 -11.32 -1.00 1.76
C ALA A 61 -10.12 -0.59 0.92
N VAL A 62 -8.96 -0.45 1.57
CA VAL A 62 -7.66 -0.27 0.90
C VAL A 62 -6.79 -1.44 1.29
N VAL A 63 -6.24 -2.15 0.31
CA VAL A 63 -5.41 -3.33 0.53
C VAL A 63 -4.11 -3.18 -0.25
N ASP A 64 -3.01 -3.45 0.44
CA ASP A 64 -1.65 -3.45 -0.07
C ASP A 64 -1.10 -4.88 -0.08
N VAL A 65 -0.61 -5.34 -1.24
CA VAL A 65 0.02 -6.66 -1.40
C VAL A 65 1.35 -6.52 -2.12
N SER A 66 2.42 -7.07 -1.55
CA SER A 66 3.76 -6.98 -2.15
C SER A 66 3.90 -7.78 -3.44
N ILE A 67 4.75 -7.30 -4.35
CA ILE A 67 4.98 -7.94 -5.66
C ILE A 67 6.27 -8.77 -5.74
N ASP A 68 6.97 -8.94 -4.63
CA ASP A 68 8.30 -9.59 -4.60
C ASP A 68 8.27 -11.01 -5.19
N SER A 69 7.20 -11.76 -4.90
CA SER A 69 6.99 -13.13 -5.44
C SER A 69 6.83 -13.19 -6.97
N ILE A 70 6.53 -12.07 -7.64
CA ILE A 70 6.46 -11.98 -9.11
C ILE A 70 7.86 -11.74 -9.71
N ARG A 71 8.71 -11.00 -9.00
CA ARG A 71 10.08 -10.67 -9.42
C ARG A 71 11.05 -11.83 -9.28
N GLU A 72 10.82 -12.77 -8.35
CA GLU A 72 11.61 -14.00 -8.25
C GLU A 72 11.59 -14.83 -9.55
N THR A 73 10.48 -14.80 -10.31
CA THR A 73 10.34 -15.49 -11.61
C THR A 73 11.16 -14.86 -12.74
N SER A 74 11.59 -13.61 -12.60
CA SER A 74 12.30 -12.86 -13.66
C SER A 74 13.82 -12.79 -13.48
N GLY A 75 14.39 -13.52 -12.51
CA GLY A 75 15.83 -13.67 -12.34
C GLY A 75 16.59 -12.39 -11.94
N ALA A 76 15.87 -11.30 -11.63
CA ALA A 76 16.48 -10.07 -11.17
C ALA A 76 16.84 -10.21 -9.69
N THR A 77 18.14 -10.21 -9.40
CA THR A 77 18.70 -10.24 -8.04
C THR A 77 18.43 -8.90 -7.35
N SER A 78 17.28 -8.76 -6.70
CA SER A 78 17.06 -7.62 -5.80
C SER A 78 17.82 -7.88 -4.51
N PHE A 79 19.00 -7.27 -4.39
CA PHE A 79 19.74 -7.20 -3.13
C PHE A 79 18.80 -6.60 -2.07
N MET A 80 18.40 -7.44 -1.11
CA MET A 80 17.37 -7.23 -0.06
C MET A 80 15.95 -7.70 -0.43
N ASN A 81 15.65 -8.96 -0.08
CA ASN A 81 14.30 -9.54 -0.09
C ASN A 81 13.42 -8.91 1.02
N CYS A 82 13.16 -7.60 0.96
CA CYS A 82 12.23 -6.97 1.88
C CYS A 82 10.80 -7.18 1.39
N ARG A 83 10.14 -8.21 1.92
CA ARG A 83 8.74 -8.48 1.60
C ARG A 83 7.80 -7.76 2.54
N LYS A 84 6.91 -6.94 1.98
CA LYS A 84 5.78 -6.38 2.73
C LYS A 84 4.70 -7.46 2.89
N LEU A 85 4.32 -7.77 4.13
CA LEU A 85 3.16 -8.64 4.36
C LEU A 85 1.88 -7.95 3.86
N PRO A 86 0.87 -8.72 3.39
CA PRO A 86 -0.43 -8.16 3.08
C PRO A 86 -0.93 -7.30 4.23
N SER A 87 -1.36 -6.09 3.90
CA SER A 87 -1.82 -5.12 4.88
C SER A 87 -2.93 -4.28 4.29
N GLY A 88 -3.73 -3.63 5.10
CA GLY A 88 -4.76 -2.76 4.60
C GLY A 88 -5.52 -2.12 5.73
N CYS A 89 -6.58 -1.41 5.37
CA CYS A 89 -7.58 -0.97 6.32
C CYS A 89 -8.95 -0.86 5.64
N VAL A 90 -9.98 -0.91 6.48
CA VAL A 90 -11.33 -0.49 6.14
C VAL A 90 -11.56 0.87 6.78
N VAL A 91 -11.96 1.83 5.96
CA VAL A 91 -12.31 3.19 6.33
C VAL A 91 -13.82 3.34 6.19
N GLN A 92 -14.48 3.72 7.27
CA GLN A 92 -15.91 3.97 7.32
C GLN A 92 -16.16 5.44 7.66
N ASP A 93 -16.96 6.11 6.85
CA ASP A 93 -17.42 7.47 7.12
C ASP A 93 -18.41 7.48 8.29
N MET A 94 -18.23 8.43 9.21
CA MET A 94 -19.06 8.57 10.40
C MET A 94 -19.86 9.89 10.35
N PRO A 95 -21.08 9.93 10.92
CA PRO A 95 -21.93 11.13 10.88
C PRO A 95 -21.35 12.37 11.57
N ASN A 96 -20.34 12.19 12.42
CA ASN A 96 -19.68 13.27 13.16
C ASN A 96 -18.56 13.96 12.35
N GLY A 97 -18.41 13.65 11.06
CA GLY A 97 -17.39 14.22 10.18
C GLY A 97 -16.01 13.56 10.31
N TYR A 98 -15.88 12.49 11.10
CA TYR A 98 -14.67 11.68 11.22
C TYR A 98 -14.80 10.38 10.42
N SER A 99 -13.70 9.64 10.32
CA SER A 99 -13.69 8.28 9.78
C SER A 99 -13.26 7.27 10.84
N LYS A 100 -13.94 6.12 10.90
CA LYS A 100 -13.51 4.96 11.67
C LYS A 100 -12.60 4.11 10.79
N VAL A 101 -11.42 3.76 11.30
CA VAL A 101 -10.44 2.94 10.59
C VAL A 101 -10.26 1.60 11.31
N ILE A 102 -10.32 0.51 10.56
CA ILE A 102 -10.17 -0.87 11.05
C ILE A 102 -9.01 -1.51 10.27
N ASN A 103 -8.04 -2.11 10.98
CA ASN A 103 -6.82 -2.69 10.41
C ASN A 103 -6.75 -4.19 10.66
#